data_AF-A0A652YWK7-F1
#
_entry.id   AF-A0A652YWK7-F1
#
_cell.length_a   1.000
_cell.length_b   1.000
_cell.length_c   1.000
_cell.angle_alpha   90.00
_cell.angle_beta   90.00
_cell.angle_gamma   90.00
#
_symmetry.space_group_name_H-M   'P 1'
#
loop_
_entity.id
_entity.type
_entity.pdbx_description
1 polymer ?
#
loop_
_entity_poly.entity_id
_entity_poly.type
_entity_poly.pdbx_seq_one_letter_code
_entity_poly.pdbx_strand_id
1 'polypeptide(L)' 'MSAPTYNVAADALMTPGQVAALFHVDPKTVTRWAHAGRLGSLRTPGGHRRFRETEVMQLLRSLTTEAN' A
#
# COMPACT_ATOMS: atom_id res chain seq x y z
N MET A 1 1.60 -2.98 38.18
CA MET A 1 1.96 -3.85 37.03
C MET A 1 1.21 -3.33 35.82
N SER A 2 1.86 -2.61 34.92
CA SER A 2 1.22 -2.18 33.67
C SER A 2 1.34 -3.30 32.65
N ALA A 3 0.21 -3.77 32.13
CA ALA A 3 0.18 -4.75 31.07
C ALA A 3 0.79 -4.17 29.79
N PRO A 4 1.52 -4.97 28.98
CA PRO A 4 1.96 -4.52 27.67
C PRO A 4 0.72 -4.33 26.80
N THR A 5 0.44 -3.09 26.38
CA THR A 5 -0.52 -2.83 25.33
C THR A 5 0.05 -3.42 24.05
N TYR A 6 -0.46 -4.58 23.65
CA TYR A 6 -0.24 -5.11 22.30
C TYR A 6 -0.98 -4.20 21.32
N ASN A 7 -0.42 -3.03 21.04
CA ASN A 7 -0.75 -2.31 19.83
C ASN A 7 0.00 -3.00 18.69
N VAL A 8 -0.50 -4.16 18.28
CA VAL A 8 -0.25 -4.66 16.94
C VAL A 8 -1.02 -3.70 16.03
N ALA A 9 -0.46 -2.52 15.77
CA ALA A 9 -1.06 -1.56 14.87
C ALA A 9 -1.23 -2.27 13.53
N ALA A 10 -2.45 -2.75 13.27
CA ALA A 10 -2.76 -3.45 12.05
C ALA A 10 -2.46 -2.48 10.92
N ASP A 11 -1.48 -2.82 10.09
CA ASP A 11 -1.05 -2.00 8.97
C ASP A 11 -2.28 -1.65 8.12
N ALA A 12 -2.58 -0.36 8.00
CA ALA A 12 -3.80 0.09 7.37
C ALA A 12 -3.81 -0.32 5.90
N LEU A 13 -5.01 -0.63 5.40
CA LEU A 13 -5.19 -1.11 4.04
C LEU A 13 -5.79 -0.05 3.13
N MET A 14 -5.07 0.27 2.07
CA MET A 14 -5.49 1.19 1.04
C MET A 14 -6.17 0.46 -0.12
N THR A 15 -7.15 1.12 -0.73
CA THR A 15 -7.75 0.71 -1.99
C THR A 15 -6.86 1.09 -3.18
N PRO A 16 -7.05 0.47 -4.37
CA PRO A 16 -6.31 0.89 -5.57
C PRO A 16 -6.49 2.37 -5.89
N GLY A 17 -7.68 2.95 -5.65
CA GLY A 17 -7.96 4.36 -5.87
C GLY A 17 -7.18 5.30 -4.95
N GLN A 18 -7.05 4.94 -3.67
CA GLN A 18 -6.25 5.73 -2.72
C GLN A 18 -4.76 5.71 -3.08
N VAL A 19 -4.22 4.55 -3.47
CA VAL A 19 -2.83 4.46 -3.95
C VAL A 19 -2.63 5.27 -5.23
N ALA A 20 -3.58 5.15 -6.17
CA ALA A 20 -3.56 5.91 -7.42
C ALA A 20 -3.51 7.42 -7.20
N ALA A 21 -4.30 7.93 -6.25
CA ALA A 21 -4.30 9.34 -5.89
C ALA A 21 -2.93 9.83 -5.37
N LEU A 22 -2.23 9.01 -4.57
CA LEU A 22 -0.90 9.36 -4.05
C LEU A 22 0.19 9.40 -5.13
N PHE A 23 0.13 8.48 -6.09
CA PHE A 23 1.11 8.40 -7.17
C PHE A 23 0.73 9.22 -8.41
N HIS A 24 -0.42 9.91 -8.39
CA HIS A 24 -0.98 10.62 -9.53
C HIS A 24 -1.09 9.75 -10.81
N VAL A 25 -1.55 8.50 -10.65
CA VAL A 25 -1.76 7.55 -11.75
C VAL A 25 -3.21 7.04 -11.77
N ASP A 26 -3.57 6.26 -12.79
CA ASP A 26 -4.85 5.55 -12.84
C ASP A 26 -4.85 4.29 -11.93
N PRO A 27 -5.97 3.92 -11.27
CA PRO A 27 -6.07 2.69 -10.46
C PRO A 27 -5.74 1.38 -11.20
N LYS A 28 -5.93 1.33 -12.52
CA LYS A 28 -5.52 0.19 -13.36
C LYS A 28 -4.00 0.06 -13.44
N THR A 29 -3.28 1.18 -13.38
CA THR A 29 -1.81 1.19 -13.30
C THR A 29 -1.33 0.57 -11.99
N VAL A 30 -1.96 0.94 -10.86
CA VAL A 30 -1.68 0.31 -9.55
C VAL A 30 -1.97 -1.19 -9.59
N THR A 31 -3.09 -1.58 -10.20
CA THR A 31 -3.44 -3.00 -10.38
C THR A 31 -2.38 -3.72 -11.21
N ARG A 32 -1.84 -3.09 -12.26
CA ARG A 32 -0.74 -3.65 -13.08
C ARG A 32 0.54 -3.81 -12.27
N TRP A 33 0.90 -2.86 -11.41
CA TRP A 33 2.05 -3.00 -10.50
C TRP A 33 1.90 -4.20 -9.57
N ALA A 34 0.69 -4.41 -9.05
CA ALA A 34 0.39 -5.58 -8.22
C ALA A 34 0.53 -6.90 -8.99
N HIS A 35 0.07 -6.95 -10.25
CA HIS A 35 0.27 -8.12 -11.12
C HIS A 35 1.74 -8.37 -11.45
N ALA A 36 2.52 -7.30 -11.60
CA ALA A 36 3.95 -7.37 -11.90
C ALA A 36 4.82 -7.63 -10.66
N GLY A 37 4.24 -7.78 -9.46
CA GLY A 37 4.98 -7.96 -8.20
C GLY A 37 5.76 -6.73 -7.74
N ARG A 38 5.49 -5.55 -8.32
CA ARG A 38 6.16 -4.28 -7.97
C ARG A 38 5.59 -3.64 -6.72
N LEU A 39 4.39 -4.04 -6.31
CA LEU A 39 3.72 -3.60 -5.09
C LEU A 39 2.91 -4.78 -4.55
N GLY A 40 3.19 -5.18 -3.31
CA GLY A 40 2.49 -6.23 -2.59
C GLY A 40 1.00 -5.94 -2.51
N SER A 41 0.18 -6.98 -2.68
CA SER A 41 -1.28 -6.82 -2.61
C SER A 41 -1.96 -7.97 -1.88
N LEU A 42 -2.96 -7.62 -1.10
CA LEU A 42 -3.92 -8.53 -0.49
C LEU A 42 -5.19 -8.53 -1.32
N ARG A 43 -5.98 -9.59 -1.24
CA ARG A 43 -7.29 -9.67 -1.88
C ARG A 43 -8.37 -9.88 -0.82
N THR A 44 -9.46 -9.14 -0.95
CA THR A 44 -10.69 -9.44 -0.20
C THR A 44 -11.32 -10.73 -0.75
N PRO A 45 -12.24 -11.38 -0.02
CA PRO A 45 -13.00 -12.51 -0.54
C PRO A 45 -13.71 -12.22 -1.87
N GLY A 46 -14.15 -10.98 -2.09
CA GLY A 46 -14.74 -10.52 -3.37
C GLY A 46 -13.73 -10.21 -4.49
N GLY A 47 -12.43 -10.46 -4.27
CA GLY A 47 -11.39 -10.32 -5.29
C GLY A 47 -10.78 -8.92 -5.43
N HIS A 48 -11.32 -7.91 -4.74
CA HIS A 48 -10.77 -6.54 -4.75
C HIS A 48 -9.40 -6.50 -4.07
N ARG A 49 -8.47 -5.75 -4.67
CA ARG A 49 -7.12 -5.59 -4.11
C ARG A 49 -7.10 -4.59 -2.96
N ARG A 50 -6.20 -4.84 -2.01
CA ARG A 50 -5.83 -3.96 -0.91
C ARG A 50 -4.31 -3.90 -0.81
N PHE A 51 -3.79 -2.74 -0.42
CA PHE A 51 -2.37 -2.45 -0.34
C PHE A 51 -2.03 -2.01 1.07
N ARG A 52 -0.88 -2.44 1.59
CA ARG A 52 -0.40 -1.99 2.90
C ARG A 52 0.04 -0.54 2.81
N GLU A 53 -0.46 0.31 3.69
CA GLU A 53 -0.09 1.73 3.72
C GLU A 53 1.42 1.88 3.91
N THR A 54 2.05 1.09 4.79
CA THR A 54 3.50 1.17 5.01
C THR A 54 4.32 0.95 3.74
N GLU A 55 3.98 -0.06 2.94
CA GLU A 55 4.66 -0.41 1.69
C GLU A 55 4.44 0.66 0.62
N VAL A 56 3.20 1.17 0.48
CA VAL A 56 2.85 2.26 -0.43
C VAL A 56 3.67 3.51 -0.10
N MET A 57 3.74 3.89 1.18
CA MET A 57 4.49 5.05 1.64
C MET A 57 6.01 4.85 1.51
N GLN A 58 6.53 3.63 1.68
CA GLN A 58 7.93 3.31 1.41
C GLN A 58 8.27 3.50 -0.08
N LEU A 59 7.41 3.00 -0.99
CA LEU A 59 7.62 3.17 -2.42
C LEU A 59 7.54 4.63 -2.87
N LEU A 60 6.61 5.42 -2.31
CA LEU A 60 6.57 6.87 -2.56
C LEU A 60 7.89 7.53 -2.18
N ARG A 61 8.36 7.27 -0.94
CA ARG A 61 9.62 7.81 -0.42
C ARG A 61 10.81 7.40 -1.26
N SER A 62 10.91 6.16 -1.71
CA SER A 62 12.05 5.72 -2.52
C SER A 62 12.11 6.47 -3.86
N LEU A 63 10.97 6.64 -4.52
CA LEU A 63 10.89 7.36 -5.80
C LEU A 63 11.12 8.87 -5.68
N THR A 64 10.85 9.46 -4.51
CA THR A 64 11.17 10.89 -4.26
C THR A 64 12.61 11.10 -3.80
N THR A 65 13.22 10.11 -3.13
CA THR A 65 14.58 10.22 -2.60
C THR A 65 15.64 10.01 -3.67
N GLU A 66 15.37 9.20 -4.70
CA GLU A 66 16.29 9.01 -5.85
C GLU A 66 16.37 10.24 -6.78
N ALA A 67 15.60 11.30 -6.53
CA ALA A 67 15.58 12.52 -7.32
C ALA A 67 16.54 13.62 -6.80
N ASN A 68 17.52 13.28 -5.96
CA ASN A 68 18.50 14.23 -5.40
C ASN A 68 19.94 13.75 -5.54
#